data_AF-A0A515D427-F1
#
_entry.id   AF-A0A515D427-F1
#
_cell.length_a   1.000
_cell.length_b   1.000
_cell.length_c   1.000
_cell.angle_alpha   90.00
_cell.angle_beta   90.00
_cell.angle_gamma   90.00
#
_symmetry.space_group_name_H-M   'P 1'
#
loop_
_entity.id
_entity.type
_entity.pdbx_description
1 polymer ?
#
loop_
_entity_poly.entity_id
_entity_poly.type
_entity_poly.pdbx_seq_one_letter_code
_entity_poly.pdbx_strand_id
1 'polypeptide(L)'
;MNDAREFIQWLIDNGRETEGSIMPLYAAWRDRPVSEETARLMPAGRSAKCCIDHRYVIAKTDKTFTLYELRHNAAGGRAVVIALYADEVALVSDLINHSIRQTKVASIGELVAETQRLAMQCDAALAEFQ
;
A
#
# COMPACT_ATOMS: atom_id res chain seq x y z
N MET A 1 13.69 10.04 -7.01
CA MET A 1 12.36 9.73 -6.47
C MET A 1 12.15 8.24 -6.61
N ASN A 2 12.87 7.52 -5.74
CA ASN A 2 12.95 6.07 -5.69
C ASN A 2 11.92 5.48 -4.73
N ASP A 3 11.33 6.30 -3.85
CA ASP A 3 10.26 5.89 -2.94
C ASP A 3 9.25 7.03 -2.70
N ALA A 4 8.20 6.70 -1.94
CA ALA A 4 7.11 7.61 -1.63
C ALA A 4 7.54 8.76 -0.72
N ARG A 5 8.54 8.53 0.13
CA ARG A 5 9.04 9.53 1.07
C ARG A 5 9.81 10.60 0.32
N GLU A 6 10.66 10.22 -0.64
CA GLU A 6 11.33 11.16 -1.55
C GLU A 6 10.31 11.94 -2.39
N PHE A 7 9.22 11.30 -2.82
CA PHE A 7 8.15 11.97 -3.57
C PHE A 7 7.37 12.97 -2.72
N ILE A 8 6.97 12.60 -1.50
CA ILE A 8 6.28 13.48 -0.55
C ILE A 8 7.18 14.67 -0.16
N GLN A 9 8.45 14.41 0.15
CA GLN A 9 9.40 15.48 0.47
C GLN A 9 9.60 16.42 -0.72
N TRP A 10 9.69 15.88 -1.94
CA TRP A 10 9.79 16.70 -3.15
C TRP A 10 8.55 17.56 -3.38
N LEU A 11 7.34 17.05 -3.10
CA LEU A 11 6.10 17.85 -3.20
C LEU A 11 6.14 19.07 -2.27
N ILE A 12 6.56 18.85 -1.01
CA ILE A 12 6.68 19.90 0.03
C ILE A 12 7.75 20.92 -0.37
N ASP A 13 8.94 20.45 -0.75
CA ASP A 13 10.07 21.31 -1.12
C ASP A 13 9.76 22.19 -2.35
N ASN A 14 8.73 21.83 -3.13
CA ASN A 14 8.32 22.52 -4.36
C ASN A 14 6.95 23.20 -4.26
N GLY A 15 6.35 23.29 -3.05
CA GLY A 15 5.07 23.96 -2.81
C GLY A 15 3.91 23.37 -3.62
N ARG A 16 3.93 22.05 -3.84
CA ARG A 16 2.96 21.33 -4.67
C ARG A 16 2.00 20.48 -3.84
N GLU A 17 1.87 20.76 -2.55
CA GLU A 17 0.99 20.04 -1.62
C GLU A 17 -0.54 20.25 -1.84
N THR A 18 -0.95 21.08 -2.79
CA THR A 18 -2.39 21.31 -3.06
C THR A 18 -3.02 20.12 -3.79
N GLU A 19 -4.27 19.78 -3.49
CA GLU A 19 -4.97 18.60 -4.05
C GLU A 19 -4.97 18.58 -5.59
N GLY A 20 -5.17 19.75 -6.22
CA GLY A 20 -5.15 19.90 -7.68
C GLY A 20 -3.77 19.68 -8.33
N SER A 21 -2.68 19.88 -7.59
CA SER A 21 -1.32 19.61 -8.05
C SER A 21 -0.82 18.22 -7.65
N ILE A 22 -1.22 17.72 -6.48
CA ILE A 22 -0.84 16.40 -5.98
C ILE A 22 -1.42 15.30 -6.87
N MET A 23 -2.72 15.34 -7.19
CA MET A 23 -3.39 14.18 -7.77
C MET A 23 -2.81 13.72 -9.12
N PRO A 24 -2.49 14.62 -10.09
CA PRO A 24 -1.82 14.23 -11.32
C PRO A 24 -0.39 13.72 -11.11
N LEU A 25 0.36 14.32 -10.19
CA LEU A 25 1.75 13.96 -9.89
C LEU A 25 1.83 12.62 -9.16
N TYR A 26 0.91 12.39 -8.23
CA TYR A 26 0.75 11.15 -7.49
C TYR A 26 0.32 10.01 -8.41
N ALA A 27 -0.63 10.24 -9.33
CA ALA A 27 -0.99 9.23 -10.33
C ALA A 27 0.21 8.87 -11.22
N ALA A 28 0.96 9.87 -11.69
CA ALA A 28 2.17 9.64 -12.49
C ALA A 28 3.28 8.93 -11.70
N TRP A 29 3.43 9.20 -10.40
CA TRP A 29 4.40 8.52 -9.53
C TRP A 29 3.96 7.09 -9.17
N ARG A 30 2.69 6.87 -8.83
CA ARG A 30 2.08 5.55 -8.54
C ARG A 30 2.19 4.60 -9.72
N ASP A 31 1.94 5.10 -10.93
CA ASP A 31 1.86 4.27 -12.13
C ASP A 31 3.24 4.04 -12.78
N ARG A 32 4.29 4.76 -12.35
CA ARG A 32 5.67 4.55 -12.82
C ARG A 32 6.10 3.11 -12.54
N PRO A 33 6.58 2.35 -13.54
CA PRO A 33 7.13 1.02 -13.32
C PRO A 33 8.28 1.08 -12.33
N VAL A 34 8.03 0.55 -11.14
CA VAL A 34 9.04 0.23 -10.15
C VAL A 34 9.84 -0.89 -10.81
N SER A 35 10.96 -0.55 -11.46
CA SER A 35 11.80 -1.50 -12.20
C SER A 35 12.13 -2.69 -11.28
N GLU A 36 12.39 -3.88 -11.86
CA GLU A 36 12.86 -5.04 -11.07
C GLU A 36 14.09 -4.71 -10.20
N GLU A 37 14.83 -3.65 -10.55
CA GLU A 37 15.96 -3.11 -9.80
C GLU A 37 15.54 -2.34 -8.53
N THR A 38 14.36 -1.73 -8.51
CA THR A 38 13.80 -1.09 -7.31
C THR A 38 13.21 -2.11 -6.33
N ALA A 39 12.79 -3.29 -6.81
CA ALA A 39 12.53 -4.45 -5.95
C ALA A 39 13.81 -4.99 -5.29
N ARG A 40 14.98 -4.77 -5.92
CA ARG A 40 16.32 -5.05 -5.35
C ARG A 40 16.85 -3.94 -4.43
N LEU A 41 16.39 -2.69 -4.61
CA LEU A 41 16.76 -1.51 -3.80
C LEU A 41 15.84 -1.26 -2.59
N MET A 42 14.88 -2.15 -2.31
CA MET A 42 14.22 -2.16 -0.99
C MET A 42 15.32 -2.31 0.08
N PRO A 43 15.35 -1.46 1.13
CA PRO A 43 16.49 -1.37 2.02
C PRO A 43 16.86 -2.75 2.58
N ALA A 44 18.15 -3.08 2.54
CA ALA A 44 18.76 -4.27 3.11
C ALA A 44 18.70 -4.32 4.66
N GLY A 45 17.71 -3.65 5.26
CA GLY A 45 17.30 -3.82 6.65
C GLY A 45 16.18 -4.85 6.72
N ARG A 46 16.16 -5.67 7.77
CA ARG A 46 15.18 -6.72 8.04
C ARG A 46 13.74 -6.15 8.04
N SER A 47 13.17 -5.96 6.86
CA SER A 47 11.80 -5.48 6.71
C SER A 47 10.91 -6.71 6.77
N ALA A 48 10.19 -6.89 7.88
CA ALA A 48 9.20 -7.95 7.97
C ALA A 48 8.06 -7.65 6.99
N LYS A 49 7.60 -8.68 6.26
CA LYS A 49 6.56 -8.55 5.24
C LYS A 49 5.51 -9.63 5.46
N CYS A 50 4.25 -9.28 5.26
CA CYS A 50 3.15 -10.22 5.28
C CYS A 50 2.21 -9.96 4.10
N CYS A 51 1.55 -11.02 3.63
CA CYS A 51 0.64 -10.98 2.49
C CYS A 51 -0.79 -11.08 3.00
N ILE A 52 -1.65 -10.14 2.58
CA ILE A 52 -3.07 -10.13 2.93
C ILE A 52 -3.85 -10.50 1.68
N ASP A 53 -4.67 -11.54 1.81
CA ASP A 53 -5.64 -11.95 0.80
C ASP A 53 -5.07 -12.20 -0.60
N HIS A 54 -3.78 -12.57 -0.70
CA HIS A 54 -3.04 -12.72 -1.97
C HIS A 54 -3.02 -11.46 -2.88
N ARG A 55 -3.55 -10.33 -2.40
CA ARG A 55 -3.74 -9.09 -3.17
C ARG A 55 -2.97 -7.93 -2.60
N TYR A 56 -2.56 -8.00 -1.34
CA TYR A 56 -1.83 -6.92 -0.67
C TYR A 56 -0.58 -7.44 0.01
N VAL A 57 0.43 -6.58 0.07
CA VAL A 57 1.60 -6.81 0.91
C VAL A 57 1.71 -5.64 1.89
N ILE A 58 1.95 -5.96 3.15
CA ILE A 58 2.32 -4.99 4.17
C ILE A 58 3.79 -5.19 4.44
N ALA A 59 4.57 -4.11 4.37
CA ALA A 59 5.95 -4.09 4.84
C ALA A 59 6.08 -3.18 6.04
N LYS A 60 6.72 -3.67 7.10
CA LYS A 60 7.04 -2.88 8.29
C LYS A 60 8.51 -2.52 8.30
N THR A 61 8.79 -1.28 8.66
CA THR A 61 10.11 -0.79 9.06
C THR A 61 10.04 -0.26 10.49
N ASP A 62 11.17 0.13 11.07
CA ASP A 62 11.22 0.69 12.43
C ASP A 62 10.35 1.95 12.63
N LYS A 63 9.92 2.62 11.54
CA LYS A 63 9.25 3.93 11.60
C LYS A 63 7.90 4.00 10.89
N THR A 64 7.65 3.11 9.93
CA THR A 64 6.48 3.21 9.05
C THR A 64 6.03 1.85 8.55
N PHE A 65 4.76 1.79 8.14
CA PHE A 65 4.18 0.70 7.37
C PHE A 65 3.99 1.13 5.92
N THR A 66 4.25 0.23 4.98
CA THR A 66 3.97 0.44 3.55
C THR A 66 2.96 -0.59 3.07
N LEU A 67 1.89 -0.11 2.43
CA LEU A 67 0.89 -0.96 1.78
C LEU A 67 1.17 -1.05 0.28
N TYR A 68 1.22 -2.27 -0.23
CA TYR A 68 1.33 -2.56 -1.65
C TYR A 68 0.10 -3.31 -2.14
N GLU A 69 -0.32 -3.02 -3.38
CA GLU A 69 -1.25 -3.84 -4.15
C GLU A 69 -0.48 -4.77 -5.09
N LEU A 70 -0.80 -6.06 -5.08
CA LEU A 70 -0.32 -7.04 -6.04
C LEU A 70 -1.24 -7.03 -7.27
N ARG A 71 -0.72 -6.53 -8.39
CA ARG A 71 -1.41 -6.55 -9.68
C ARG A 71 -0.84 -7.66 -10.53
N HIS A 72 -1.67 -8.64 -10.89
CA HIS A 72 -1.30 -9.65 -11.86
C HIS A 72 -1.57 -9.14 -13.28
N ASN A 73 -0.54 -9.09 -14.13
CA ASN A 73 -0.69 -8.82 -15.55
C ASN A 73 0.01 -9.91 -16.37
N ALA A 74 -0.19 -9.89 -17.70
CA ALA A 74 0.35 -10.88 -18.63
C ALA A 74 1.88 -10.95 -18.67
N ALA A 75 2.58 -9.93 -18.14
CA ALA A 75 4.04 -9.85 -18.10
C ALA A 75 4.64 -10.29 -16.73
N GLY A 76 3.80 -10.74 -15.79
CA GLY A 76 4.20 -11.13 -14.44
C GLY A 76 3.54 -10.27 -13.36
N GLY A 77 3.44 -10.81 -12.14
CA GLY A 77 2.88 -10.06 -11.00
C GLY A 77 3.74 -8.84 -10.65
N ARG A 78 3.12 -7.67 -10.48
CA ARG A 78 3.78 -6.43 -10.06
C ARG A 78 3.17 -5.92 -8.77
N ALA A 79 4.02 -5.56 -7.79
CA ALA A 79 3.60 -4.82 -6.62
C ALA A 79 3.58 -3.31 -6.92
N VAL A 80 2.51 -2.62 -6.53
CA VAL A 80 2.35 -1.16 -6.65
C VAL A 80 2.16 -0.59 -5.25
N VAL A 81 2.93 0.44 -4.90
CA VAL A 81 2.76 1.12 -3.61
C VAL A 81 1.41 1.84 -3.62
N ILE A 82 0.57 1.54 -2.62
CA ILE A 82 -0.65 2.30 -2.36
C ILE A 82 -0.28 3.52 -1.53
N ALA A 83 0.26 3.34 -0.32
CA ALA A 83 0.64 4.46 0.55
C ALA A 83 1.55 4.01 1.71
N LEU A 84 2.07 5.00 2.46
CA LEU A 84 2.82 4.81 3.69
C LEU A 84 2.00 5.32 4.86
N TYR A 85 2.09 4.62 5.98
CA TYR A 85 1.31 4.90 7.18
C TYR A 85 2.23 4.97 8.40
N ALA A 86 1.88 5.85 9.33
CA ALA A 86 2.56 5.99 10.61
C ALA A 86 2.12 4.92 11.62
N ASP A 87 0.91 4.40 11.47
CA ASP A 87 0.31 3.39 12.36
C ASP A 87 -0.46 2.31 11.59
N GLU A 88 -0.69 1.19 12.27
CA GLU A 88 -1.33 -0.01 11.71
C GLU A 88 -2.82 0.20 11.41
N VAL A 89 -3.52 0.98 12.23
CA VAL A 89 -4.97 1.17 12.12
C VAL A 89 -5.31 1.95 10.85
N ALA A 90 -4.57 3.02 10.57
CA ALA A 90 -4.70 3.80 9.35
C ALA A 90 -4.46 2.93 8.10
N LEU A 91 -3.41 2.10 8.13
CA LEU A 91 -3.11 1.18 7.03
C LEU A 91 -4.25 0.19 6.79
N VAL A 92 -4.74 -0.47 7.85
CA VAL A 92 -5.77 -1.50 7.75
C VAL A 92 -7.08 -0.90 7.25
N SER A 93 -7.43 0.30 7.70
CA SER A 93 -8.62 1.02 7.23
C SER A 93 -8.59 1.24 5.72
N ASP A 94 -7.47 1.74 5.19
CA ASP A 94 -7.32 2.00 3.77
C ASP A 94 -7.23 0.72 2.93
N LEU A 95 -6.60 -0.35 3.45
CA LEU A 95 -6.60 -1.67 2.81
C LEU A 95 -8.04 -2.18 2.62
N ILE A 96 -8.84 -2.14 3.68
CA ILE A 96 -10.24 -2.61 3.66
C ILE A 96 -11.05 -1.77 2.67
N ASN A 97 -10.97 -0.45 2.76
CA ASN A 97 -11.65 0.48 1.85
C ASN A 97 -11.25 0.24 0.40
N HIS A 98 -9.96 0.01 0.14
CA HIS A 98 -9.46 -0.28 -1.19
C HIS A 98 -10.03 -1.62 -1.70
N SER A 99 -10.05 -2.66 -0.86
CA SER A 99 -10.62 -3.96 -1.22
C SER A 99 -12.09 -3.85 -1.61
N ILE A 100 -12.91 -3.20 -0.79
CA ILE A 100 -14.36 -3.04 -1.01
C ILE A 100 -14.63 -2.35 -2.36
N ARG A 101 -13.84 -1.31 -2.70
CA ARG A 101 -13.96 -0.60 -3.99
C ARG A 101 -13.61 -1.50 -5.18
N GLN A 102 -12.65 -2.42 -5.02
CA GLN A 102 -12.23 -3.34 -6.09
C GLN A 102 -13.18 -4.52 -6.25
N THR A 103 -13.67 -5.11 -5.16
CA THR A 103 -14.51 -6.31 -5.18
C THR A 103 -15.98 -6.03 -5.49
N LYS A 104 -16.39 -4.75 -5.52
CA LYS A 104 -17.77 -4.31 -5.84
C LYS A 104 -18.81 -5.01 -4.96
N VAL A 105 -18.55 -5.04 -3.66
CA VAL A 105 -19.48 -5.51 -2.62
C VAL A 105 -20.91 -5.00 -2.90
N ALA A 106 -21.87 -5.91 -2.99
CA ALA A 106 -23.21 -5.63 -3.51
C ALA A 106 -24.26 -5.42 -2.40
N SER A 107 -23.93 -5.71 -1.14
CA SER A 107 -24.85 -5.56 0.00
C SER A 107 -24.14 -5.15 1.29
N ILE A 108 -24.91 -4.64 2.26
CA ILE A 108 -24.41 -4.32 3.61
C ILE A 108 -23.87 -5.58 4.31
N GLY A 109 -24.51 -6.74 4.12
CA GLY A 109 -24.06 -8.00 4.70
C GLY A 109 -22.67 -8.40 4.17
N GLU A 110 -22.46 -8.28 2.86
CA GLU A 110 -21.16 -8.54 2.24
C GLU A 110 -20.09 -7.52 2.67
N LEU A 111 -20.48 -6.25 2.90
CA LEU A 111 -19.58 -5.21 3.40
C LEU A 111 -19.04 -5.57 4.78
N VAL A 112 -19.94 -5.99 5.69
CA VAL A 112 -19.58 -6.41 7.04
C VAL A 112 -18.67 -7.64 6.99
N ALA A 113 -19.04 -8.64 6.20
CA ALA A 113 -18.28 -9.88 6.06
C ALA A 113 -16.85 -9.62 5.52
N GLU A 114 -16.72 -8.80 4.47
CA GLU A 114 -15.42 -8.47 3.88
C GLU A 114 -14.55 -7.66 4.84
N THR A 115 -15.14 -6.70 5.56
CA THR A 115 -14.45 -5.91 6.59
C THR A 115 -13.90 -6.82 7.69
N GLN A 116 -14.72 -7.71 8.24
CA GLN A 116 -14.31 -8.64 9.30
C GLN A 116 -13.21 -9.60 8.83
N ARG A 117 -13.39 -10.19 7.65
CA ARG A 117 -12.43 -11.12 7.06
C ARG A 117 -11.05 -10.49 6.89
N LEU A 118 -10.99 -9.28 6.31
CA LEU A 118 -9.73 -8.58 6.10
C LEU A 118 -9.12 -8.08 7.40
N ALA A 119 -9.93 -7.59 8.34
CA ALA A 119 -9.44 -7.17 9.66
C ALA A 119 -8.77 -8.33 10.41
N MET A 120 -9.38 -9.52 10.42
CA MET A 120 -8.80 -10.71 11.04
C MET A 120 -7.50 -11.15 10.37
N GLN A 121 -7.42 -11.09 9.04
CA GLN A 121 -6.17 -11.41 8.33
C GLN A 121 -5.07 -10.40 8.65
N CYS A 122 -5.41 -9.11 8.73
CA CYS A 122 -4.44 -8.08 9.10
C CYS A 122 -3.94 -8.25 10.53
N ASP A 123 -4.84 -8.51 11.48
CA ASP A 123 -4.49 -8.73 12.89
C ASP A 123 -3.52 -9.92 13.04
N ALA A 124 -3.86 -11.06 12.43
CA ALA A 124 -2.99 -12.24 12.44
C ALA A 124 -1.62 -11.97 11.80
N ALA A 125 -1.60 -11.25 10.67
CA ALA A 125 -0.39 -10.98 9.92
C ALA A 125 0.50 -9.89 10.54
N LEU A 126 -0.09 -8.93 11.26
CA LEU A 126 0.66 -7.88 11.99
C LEU A 126 1.24 -8.42 13.30
N ALA A 127 0.62 -9.43 13.91
CA ALA A 127 1.19 -10.14 15.06
C ALA A 127 2.54 -10.81 14.73
N GLU A 128 2.78 -11.19 13.46
CA GLU A 128 4.07 -11.73 13.00
C GLU A 128 5.20 -10.67 13.00
N PHE A 129 4.87 -9.40 13.20
CA PHE A 129 5.82 -8.30 13.25
C PHE A 129 6.22 -7.86 14.67
N GLN A 130 5.72 -8.54 15.69
CA GLN A 130 6.02 -8.33 17.11
C GLN A 130 7.10 -9.31 17.60
#